data_AF-A0A7S4ML15-F1
#
_entry.id   AF-A0A7S4ML15-F1
#
_cell.length_a   1.000
_cell.length_b   1.000
_cell.length_c   1.000
_cell.angle_alpha   90.00
_cell.angle_beta   90.00
_cell.angle_gamma   90.00
#
_symmetry.space_group_name_H-M   'P 1'
#
loop_
_entity.id
_entity.type
_entity.pdbx_description
1 polymer ?
#
loop_
_entity_poly.entity_id
_entity_poly.type
_entity_poly.pdbx_seq_one_letter_code
_entity_poly.pdbx_strand_id
1 'polypeptide(L)'
;QGTRTHLVSHHYALDEATKTFYVYIPFDQLTRPATYMLHAWQIRWALEVSISIAKDLGIQKIEEHRSSACTKIEKEICVDFDWSFLTTSEFLSTGPQPIVSTIEDLSDDLVYQVFHKGLFAVCSHPIGKKCIHENIKQVSISYSPYSNPKVQDSELQVNGNTLSITVSSNALRAATNSRYKERIEFEYDLIVAIAKDNAIGVLHATEGQLEELTKQKIPIQVELSNFTPLDVFRSKIPSDQADIITGLYATLQKQILASYKVGLCSFLQYDVAVAPFLSKVTSIEFRVDPENTISSTEGDISLHGSVLVFNFNLHDVL
;
A
#
# COMPACT_ATOMS: atom_id res chain seq x y z
N GLN A 1 30.81 8.48 -52.15
CA GLN A 1 30.98 9.15 -50.85
C GLN A 1 29.65 9.02 -50.12
N GLY A 2 29.52 7.98 -49.30
CA GLY A 2 28.34 7.75 -48.46
C GLY A 2 28.75 8.03 -47.02
N THR A 3 27.99 8.88 -46.35
CA THR A 3 28.22 9.35 -44.99
C THR A 3 28.14 8.17 -44.03
N ARG A 4 29.30 7.70 -43.52
CA ARG A 4 29.39 6.66 -42.49
C ARG A 4 29.06 7.30 -41.14
N THR A 5 27.88 7.01 -40.61
CA THR A 5 27.56 7.31 -39.21
C THR A 5 28.26 6.27 -38.34
N HIS A 6 29.48 6.58 -37.93
CA HIS A 6 30.28 5.74 -37.06
C HIS A 6 29.77 5.83 -35.62
N LEU A 7 28.91 4.92 -35.20
CA LEU A 7 28.68 4.62 -33.78
C LEU A 7 29.89 3.82 -33.26
N VAL A 8 31.04 4.48 -33.12
CA VAL A 8 32.26 3.89 -32.58
C VAL A 8 32.21 4.02 -31.06
N SER A 9 31.67 2.99 -30.40
CA SER A 9 32.26 2.59 -29.12
C SER A 9 33.51 1.78 -29.45
N HIS A 10 34.55 1.80 -28.60
CA HIS A 10 35.89 1.26 -28.90
C HIS A 10 35.95 -0.27 -29.14
N HIS A 11 34.80 -0.95 -29.26
CA HIS A 11 34.69 -2.40 -29.30
C HIS A 11 33.75 -2.96 -30.38
N TYR A 12 32.94 -2.16 -31.09
CA TYR A 12 31.96 -2.69 -32.05
C TYR A 12 31.72 -1.75 -33.25
N ALA A 13 31.36 -2.31 -34.40
CA ALA A 13 30.87 -1.57 -35.55
C ALA A 13 29.87 -2.41 -36.36
N LEU A 14 28.75 -1.82 -36.77
CA LEU A 14 27.85 -2.42 -37.77
C LEU A 14 28.13 -1.77 -39.13
N ASP A 15 28.47 -2.58 -40.13
CA ASP A 15 28.54 -2.11 -41.51
C ASP A 15 27.16 -2.25 -42.16
N GLU A 16 26.47 -1.12 -42.30
CA GLU A 16 25.13 -1.05 -42.87
C GLU A 16 25.03 -1.57 -44.32
N ALA A 17 26.10 -1.44 -45.10
CA ALA A 17 26.10 -1.84 -46.52
C ALA A 17 26.21 -3.35 -46.69
N THR A 18 26.98 -4.00 -45.81
CA THR A 18 27.25 -5.45 -45.87
C THR A 18 26.45 -6.25 -44.85
N LYS A 19 25.72 -5.58 -43.95
CA LYS A 19 25.04 -6.17 -42.79
C LYS A 19 25.97 -7.04 -41.93
N THR A 20 27.25 -6.68 -41.90
CA THR A 20 28.27 -7.38 -41.11
C THR A 20 28.48 -6.67 -39.78
N PHE A 21 28.32 -7.40 -38.67
CA PHE A 21 28.61 -6.92 -37.33
C PHE A 21 30.03 -7.27 -36.92
N TYR A 22 30.85 -6.27 -36.66
CA TYR A 22 32.23 -6.39 -36.24
C TYR A 22 32.35 -6.25 -34.73
N VAL A 23 33.00 -7.22 -34.12
CA VAL A 23 33.36 -7.23 -32.70
C VAL A 23 34.87 -7.12 -32.59
N TYR A 24 35.35 -6.04 -31.97
CA TYR A 24 36.77 -5.79 -31.74
C TYR A 24 37.16 -6.18 -30.31
N ILE A 25 37.93 -7.26 -30.21
CA ILE A 25 38.46 -7.80 -28.95
C ILE A 25 39.98 -7.52 -28.92
N PRO A 26 40.47 -6.58 -28.10
CA PRO A 26 41.91 -6.37 -27.90
C PRO A 26 42.63 -7.66 -27.44
N PHE A 27 43.83 -7.88 -27.97
CA PHE A 27 44.58 -9.13 -27.78
C PHE A 27 44.96 -9.38 -26.31
N ASP A 28 45.24 -8.33 -25.56
CA ASP A 28 45.52 -8.36 -24.11
C ASP A 28 44.32 -8.82 -23.27
N GLN A 29 43.11 -8.77 -23.83
CA GLN A 29 41.86 -9.14 -23.15
C GLN A 29 41.39 -10.56 -23.47
N LEU A 30 41.95 -11.24 -24.50
CA LEU A 30 41.67 -12.66 -24.83
C LEU A 30 42.09 -13.65 -23.74
N THR A 31 42.99 -13.25 -22.84
CA THR A 31 43.57 -14.11 -21.80
C THR A 31 42.81 -14.09 -20.46
N ARG A 32 41.72 -13.31 -20.35
CA ARG A 32 40.89 -13.20 -19.15
C ARG A 32 39.52 -13.84 -19.38
N PRO A 33 39.30 -15.11 -18.98
CA PRO A 33 38.10 -15.89 -19.33
C PRO A 33 36.77 -15.30 -18.85
N ALA A 34 36.79 -14.37 -17.89
CA ALA A 34 35.59 -13.84 -17.25
C ALA A 34 35.07 -12.51 -17.83
N THR A 35 35.81 -11.84 -18.72
CA THR A 35 35.53 -10.43 -19.07
C THR A 35 34.69 -10.23 -20.33
N TYR A 36 34.33 -11.29 -21.04
CA TYR A 36 33.61 -11.22 -22.31
C TYR A 36 32.42 -12.17 -22.40
N MET A 37 31.48 -12.01 -21.47
CA MET A 37 30.11 -12.10 -21.97
C MET A 37 29.85 -10.76 -22.66
N LEU A 38 29.83 -10.76 -24.01
CA LEU A 38 29.06 -9.78 -24.75
C LEU A 38 27.71 -9.71 -24.03
N HIS A 39 27.46 -8.66 -23.26
CA HIS A 39 26.19 -8.58 -22.59
C HIS A 39 25.18 -8.44 -23.71
N ALA A 40 24.18 -9.33 -23.74
CA ALA A 40 23.22 -9.41 -24.84
C ALA A 40 22.62 -8.04 -25.21
N TRP A 41 22.54 -7.11 -24.25
CA TRP A 41 22.09 -5.74 -24.47
C TRP A 41 22.97 -4.90 -25.42
N GLN A 42 24.28 -5.12 -25.47
CA GLN A 42 25.19 -4.36 -26.34
C GLN A 42 24.99 -4.70 -27.82
N ILE A 43 24.79 -6.00 -28.12
CA ILE A 43 24.44 -6.47 -29.47
C ILE A 43 23.07 -5.93 -29.86
N ARG A 44 22.08 -6.05 -28.97
CA ARG A 44 20.73 -5.53 -29.21
C ARG A 44 20.73 -4.03 -29.46
N TRP A 45 21.62 -3.27 -28.80
CA TRP A 45 21.71 -1.83 -28.99
C TRP A 45 22.31 -1.49 -30.35
N ALA A 46 23.41 -2.14 -30.73
CA ALA A 46 24.02 -1.95 -32.04
C ALA A 46 23.11 -2.36 -33.20
N LEU A 47 22.17 -3.27 -32.96
CA LEU A 47 21.14 -3.69 -33.91
C LEU A 47 19.85 -2.86 -33.81
N GLU A 48 19.79 -1.85 -32.95
CA GLU A 48 18.61 -0.98 -32.74
C GLU A 48 17.33 -1.73 -32.30
N VAL A 49 17.48 -2.91 -31.69
CA VAL A 49 16.36 -3.77 -31.23
C VAL A 49 16.20 -3.83 -29.71
N SER A 50 17.08 -3.17 -28.94
CA SER A 50 17.04 -3.23 -27.46
C SER A 50 15.70 -2.82 -26.88
N ILE A 51 15.13 -1.71 -27.34
CA ILE A 51 13.85 -1.18 -26.81
C ILE A 51 12.71 -2.13 -27.13
N SER A 52 12.61 -2.60 -28.38
CA SER A 52 11.55 -3.52 -28.81
C SER A 52 11.61 -4.83 -28.03
N ILE A 53 12.80 -5.43 -27.88
CA ILE A 53 12.97 -6.66 -27.11
C ILE A 53 12.63 -6.43 -25.63
N ALA A 54 13.11 -5.34 -25.03
CA ALA A 54 12.82 -5.03 -23.64
C ALA A 54 11.32 -4.78 -23.41
N LYS A 55 10.63 -4.10 -24.34
CA LYS A 55 9.19 -3.91 -24.31
C LYS A 55 8.43 -5.23 -24.42
N ASP A 56 8.79 -6.09 -25.36
CA ASP A 56 8.14 -7.39 -25.55
C ASP A 56 8.29 -8.28 -24.32
N LEU A 57 9.49 -8.32 -23.73
CA LEU A 57 9.74 -9.01 -22.46
C LEU A 57 8.96 -8.37 -21.31
N GLY A 58 8.89 -7.04 -21.26
CA GLY A 58 8.12 -6.32 -20.26
C GLY A 58 6.62 -6.61 -20.34
N ILE A 59 6.05 -6.68 -21.55
CA ILE A 59 4.65 -7.07 -21.77
C ILE A 59 4.40 -8.49 -21.23
N GLN A 60 5.32 -9.43 -21.50
CA GLN A 60 5.21 -10.80 -20.98
C GLN A 60 5.22 -10.81 -19.45
N LYS A 61 6.17 -10.10 -18.81
CA LYS A 61 6.26 -10.01 -17.35
C LYS A 61 5.02 -9.37 -16.72
N ILE A 62 4.51 -8.30 -17.32
CA ILE A 62 3.27 -7.65 -16.86
C ILE A 62 2.13 -8.67 -16.87
N GLU A 63 2.00 -9.43 -17.95
CA GLU A 63 0.95 -10.44 -18.09
C GLU A 63 1.13 -11.61 -17.11
N GLU A 64 2.37 -12.04 -16.86
CA GLU A 64 2.70 -13.07 -15.86
C GLU A 64 2.30 -12.64 -14.45
N HIS A 65 2.71 -11.44 -14.02
CA HIS A 65 2.35 -10.88 -12.70
C HIS A 65 0.84 -10.68 -12.59
N ARG A 66 0.21 -10.12 -13.63
CA ARG A 66 -1.24 -9.91 -13.70
C ARG A 66 -1.99 -11.23 -13.56
N SER A 67 -1.69 -12.22 -14.39
CA SER A 67 -2.35 -13.53 -14.38
C SER A 67 -2.15 -14.27 -13.05
N SER A 68 -0.93 -14.26 -12.52
CA SER A 68 -0.58 -14.84 -11.21
C SER A 68 -1.36 -14.19 -10.08
N ALA A 69 -1.45 -12.85 -10.06
CA ALA A 69 -2.19 -12.11 -9.05
C ALA A 69 -3.71 -12.27 -9.20
N CYS A 70 -4.26 -12.17 -10.42
CA CYS A 70 -5.70 -12.32 -10.69
C CYS A 70 -6.21 -13.70 -10.26
N THR A 71 -5.40 -14.75 -10.45
CA THR A 71 -5.71 -16.10 -9.96
C THR A 71 -5.87 -16.12 -8.43
N LYS A 72 -4.96 -15.46 -7.69
CA LYS A 72 -5.00 -15.40 -6.22
C LYS A 72 -6.07 -14.46 -5.67
N ILE A 73 -6.34 -13.37 -6.39
CA ILE A 73 -7.40 -12.42 -6.07
C ILE A 73 -8.78 -13.02 -6.40
N GLU A 74 -8.83 -14.02 -7.29
CA GLU A 74 -10.04 -14.62 -7.85
C GLU A 74 -10.89 -13.61 -8.63
N LYS A 75 -10.22 -12.69 -9.33
CA LYS A 75 -10.85 -11.66 -10.15
C LYS A 75 -9.94 -11.26 -11.29
N GLU A 76 -10.53 -11.13 -12.47
CA GLU A 76 -9.86 -10.56 -13.64
C GLU A 76 -9.70 -9.05 -13.47
N ILE A 77 -8.46 -8.58 -13.55
CA ILE A 77 -8.10 -7.16 -13.54
C ILE A 77 -7.26 -6.89 -14.79
N CYS A 78 -7.70 -5.92 -15.60
CA CYS A 78 -6.97 -5.49 -16.79
C CYS A 78 -5.77 -4.62 -16.40
N VAL A 79 -4.69 -4.70 -17.16
CA VAL A 79 -3.56 -3.75 -17.05
C VAL A 79 -3.47 -2.93 -18.32
N ASP A 80 -3.45 -1.62 -18.14
CA ASP A 80 -3.17 -0.66 -19.19
C ASP A 80 -1.84 0.03 -18.87
N PHE A 81 -0.82 -0.29 -19.65
CA PHE A 81 0.53 0.20 -19.43
C PHE A 81 0.91 1.17 -20.54
N ASP A 82 1.15 2.42 -20.20
CA ASP A 82 1.51 3.46 -21.17
C ASP A 82 2.98 3.35 -21.57
N TRP A 83 3.21 2.88 -22.80
CA TRP A 83 4.54 2.76 -23.41
C TRP A 83 4.97 4.01 -24.23
N SER A 84 4.19 5.10 -24.21
CA SER A 84 4.46 6.30 -25.02
C SER A 84 5.85 6.91 -24.75
N PHE A 85 6.35 6.80 -23.50
CA PHE A 85 7.65 7.31 -23.08
C PHE A 85 8.83 6.73 -23.85
N LEU A 86 8.70 5.53 -24.43
CA LEU A 86 9.76 4.87 -25.21
C LEU A 86 10.22 5.67 -26.42
N THR A 87 9.40 6.61 -26.89
CA THR A 87 9.68 7.44 -28.07
C THR A 87 10.15 8.85 -27.73
N THR A 88 10.22 9.21 -26.44
CA THR A 88 10.58 10.55 -25.99
C THR A 88 12.09 10.78 -26.07
N SER A 89 12.51 11.99 -26.46
CA SER A 89 13.92 12.38 -26.53
C SER A 89 14.61 12.26 -25.17
N GLU A 90 13.90 12.60 -24.10
CA GLU A 90 14.38 12.58 -22.73
C GLU A 90 14.77 11.16 -22.32
N PHE A 91 13.88 10.19 -22.57
CA PHE A 91 14.14 8.79 -22.25
C PHE A 91 15.28 8.21 -23.10
N LEU A 92 15.27 8.47 -24.42
CA LEU A 92 16.29 7.97 -25.34
C LEU A 92 17.71 8.51 -25.04
N SER A 93 17.80 9.69 -24.42
CA SER A 93 19.08 10.32 -24.06
C SER A 93 19.79 9.66 -22.87
N THR A 94 19.11 8.81 -22.09
CA THR A 94 19.68 8.17 -20.89
C THR A 94 20.70 7.07 -21.20
N GLY A 95 20.71 6.57 -22.44
CA GLY A 95 21.63 5.54 -22.90
C GLY A 95 21.09 4.11 -22.72
N PRO A 96 21.76 3.12 -23.32
CA PRO A 96 21.23 1.77 -23.50
C PRO A 96 20.90 1.03 -22.21
N GLN A 97 21.84 1.04 -21.25
CA GLN A 97 21.69 0.28 -20.01
C GLN A 97 20.59 0.89 -19.11
N PRO A 98 20.53 2.21 -18.88
CA PRO A 98 19.42 2.84 -18.16
C PRO A 98 18.06 2.61 -18.82
N ILE A 99 17.97 2.63 -20.16
CA ILE A 99 16.72 2.33 -20.90
C ILE A 99 16.21 0.94 -20.56
N VAL A 100 17.06 -0.09 -20.69
CA VAL A 100 16.66 -1.48 -20.42
C VAL A 100 16.30 -1.65 -18.94
N SER A 101 17.12 -1.13 -18.03
CA SER A 101 16.85 -1.19 -16.58
C SER A 101 15.54 -0.51 -16.23
N THR A 102 15.22 0.65 -16.80
CA THR A 102 13.97 1.36 -16.52
C THR A 102 12.76 0.58 -16.99
N ILE A 103 12.84 -0.05 -18.17
CA ILE A 103 11.76 -0.91 -18.68
C ILE A 103 11.57 -2.12 -17.75
N GLU A 104 12.66 -2.74 -17.29
CA GLU A 104 12.62 -3.86 -16.35
C GLU A 104 12.01 -3.45 -15.00
N ASP A 105 12.51 -2.37 -14.38
CA ASP A 105 12.00 -1.84 -13.09
C ASP A 105 10.49 -1.53 -13.17
N LEU A 106 10.02 -0.99 -14.30
CA LEU A 106 8.61 -0.66 -14.50
C LEU A 106 7.73 -1.89 -14.76
N SER A 107 8.18 -2.82 -15.60
CA SER A 107 7.37 -3.97 -16.05
C SER A 107 7.44 -5.18 -15.12
N ASP A 108 8.48 -5.25 -14.29
CA ASP A 108 8.71 -6.33 -13.33
C ASP A 108 8.49 -5.83 -11.91
N ASP A 109 9.45 -5.06 -11.37
CA ASP A 109 9.47 -4.70 -9.95
C ASP A 109 8.25 -3.88 -9.53
N LEU A 110 7.93 -2.82 -10.27
CA LEU A 110 6.79 -1.96 -9.97
C LEU A 110 5.47 -2.75 -10.07
N VAL A 111 5.29 -3.53 -11.14
CA VAL A 111 4.07 -4.31 -11.36
C VAL A 111 3.93 -5.38 -10.29
N TYR A 112 5.01 -6.05 -9.90
CA TYR A 112 5.04 -6.97 -8.78
C TYR A 112 4.61 -6.30 -7.48
N GLN A 113 5.15 -5.12 -7.17
CA GLN A 113 4.74 -4.39 -5.97
C GLN A 113 3.24 -4.06 -5.99
N VAL A 114 2.73 -3.56 -7.11
CA VAL A 114 1.32 -3.16 -7.24
C VAL A 114 0.40 -4.37 -7.10
N PHE A 115 0.66 -5.45 -7.83
CA PHE A 115 -0.22 -6.61 -7.86
C PHE A 115 -0.05 -7.54 -6.67
N HIS A 116 1.18 -7.93 -6.35
CA HIS A 116 1.45 -8.94 -5.32
C HIS A 116 1.58 -8.35 -3.92
N LYS A 117 2.21 -7.17 -3.78
CA LYS A 117 2.38 -6.50 -2.48
C LYS A 117 1.32 -5.44 -2.20
N GLY A 118 0.54 -5.05 -3.21
CA GLY A 118 -0.61 -4.16 -3.11
C GLY A 118 -1.92 -4.93 -3.15
N LEU A 119 -2.50 -5.08 -4.34
CA LEU A 119 -3.85 -5.60 -4.56
C LEU A 119 -4.11 -6.95 -3.88
N PHE A 120 -3.22 -7.92 -4.09
CA PHE A 120 -3.33 -9.23 -3.47
C PHE A 120 -3.21 -9.17 -1.94
N ALA A 121 -2.33 -8.31 -1.42
CA ALA A 121 -2.15 -8.15 0.02
C ALA A 121 -3.39 -7.51 0.68
N VAL A 122 -4.05 -6.55 0.01
CA VAL A 122 -5.35 -6.00 0.45
C VAL A 122 -6.42 -7.09 0.44
N CYS A 123 -6.44 -7.95 -0.59
CA CYS A 123 -7.39 -9.07 -0.69
C CYS A 123 -7.16 -10.18 0.35
N SER A 124 -6.09 -10.11 1.14
CA SER A 124 -5.89 -11.03 2.27
C SER A 124 -6.88 -10.78 3.40
N HIS A 125 -7.51 -9.60 3.45
CA HIS A 125 -8.59 -9.27 4.39
C HIS A 125 -9.95 -9.33 3.70
N PRO A 126 -11.02 -9.90 4.31
CA PRO A 126 -12.34 -10.00 3.68
C PRO A 126 -12.94 -8.66 3.19
N ILE A 127 -12.83 -7.61 4.01
CA ILE A 127 -13.27 -6.25 3.65
C ILE A 127 -12.48 -5.71 2.45
N GLY A 128 -11.16 -5.88 2.46
CA GLY A 128 -10.29 -5.49 1.34
C GLY A 128 -10.66 -6.26 0.07
N LYS A 129 -10.79 -7.60 0.15
CA LYS A 129 -11.19 -8.44 -0.98
C LYS A 129 -12.51 -7.97 -1.59
N LYS A 130 -13.53 -7.73 -0.76
CA LYS A 130 -14.82 -7.22 -1.22
C LYS A 130 -14.67 -5.88 -1.94
N CYS A 131 -13.95 -4.92 -1.36
CA CYS A 131 -13.73 -3.61 -1.97
C CYS A 131 -13.05 -3.72 -3.35
N ILE A 132 -11.96 -4.51 -3.46
CA ILE A 132 -11.26 -4.71 -4.73
C ILE A 132 -12.18 -5.39 -5.75
N HIS A 133 -13.00 -6.35 -5.31
CA HIS A 133 -13.97 -7.04 -6.16
C HIS A 133 -15.09 -6.15 -6.69
N GLU A 134 -15.50 -5.16 -5.93
CA GLU A 134 -16.58 -4.25 -6.32
C GLU A 134 -16.07 -3.07 -7.17
N ASN A 135 -14.88 -2.54 -6.84
CA ASN A 135 -14.45 -1.23 -7.37
C ASN A 135 -13.37 -1.31 -8.45
N ILE A 136 -12.42 -2.25 -8.40
CA ILE A 136 -11.27 -2.22 -9.33
C ILE A 136 -11.50 -3.12 -10.53
N LYS A 137 -11.54 -2.58 -11.75
CA LYS A 137 -11.56 -3.35 -13.00
C LYS A 137 -10.24 -3.29 -13.75
N GLN A 138 -9.51 -2.20 -13.57
CA GLN A 138 -8.29 -1.92 -14.34
C GLN A 138 -7.23 -1.28 -13.44
N VAL A 139 -5.96 -1.59 -13.73
CA VAL A 139 -4.80 -0.87 -13.25
C VAL A 139 -4.18 -0.15 -14.43
N SER A 140 -3.99 1.16 -14.32
CA SER A 140 -3.30 1.97 -15.32
C SER A 140 -1.95 2.41 -14.77
N ILE A 141 -0.88 2.13 -15.50
CA ILE A 141 0.49 2.52 -15.12
C ILE A 141 1.05 3.43 -16.20
N SER A 142 1.51 4.61 -15.80
CA SER A 142 2.17 5.57 -16.67
C SER A 142 3.53 5.99 -16.10
N TYR A 143 4.48 6.23 -16.99
CA TYR A 143 5.82 6.68 -16.64
C TYR A 143 6.14 7.99 -17.36
N SER A 144 6.66 8.95 -16.61
CA SER A 144 7.16 10.22 -17.14
C SER A 144 8.69 10.28 -16.99
N PRO A 145 9.44 10.35 -18.11
CA PRO A 145 10.88 10.54 -18.07
C PRO A 145 11.27 11.95 -17.63
N TYR A 146 10.30 12.87 -17.55
CA TYR A 146 10.52 14.21 -17.03
C TYR A 146 10.68 14.17 -15.52
N SER A 147 11.83 14.65 -15.06
CA SER A 147 12.14 14.78 -13.65
C SER A 147 11.46 16.04 -13.10
N ASN A 148 10.39 15.87 -12.32
CA ASN A 148 9.94 16.91 -11.42
C ASN A 148 10.66 16.71 -10.08
N PRO A 149 11.61 17.59 -9.69
CA PRO A 149 12.39 17.40 -8.45
C PRO A 149 11.54 17.45 -7.19
N LYS A 150 10.30 17.94 -7.27
CA LYS A 150 9.35 17.97 -6.15
C LYS A 150 8.64 16.64 -5.91
N VAL A 151 8.64 15.73 -6.89
CA VAL A 151 7.94 14.45 -6.80
C VAL A 151 8.96 13.35 -6.49
N GLN A 152 8.93 12.85 -5.27
CA GLN A 152 9.87 11.83 -4.77
C GLN A 152 9.26 10.43 -4.66
N ASP A 153 7.95 10.29 -4.84
CA ASP A 153 7.24 9.00 -4.83
C ASP A 153 6.29 8.92 -6.04
N SER A 154 5.80 7.71 -6.34
CA SER A 154 4.73 7.52 -7.30
C SER A 154 3.44 8.16 -6.79
N GLU A 155 2.61 8.62 -7.72
CA GLU A 155 1.24 9.02 -7.43
C GLU A 155 0.34 7.80 -7.64
N LEU A 156 -0.58 7.55 -6.70
CA LEU A 156 -1.59 6.50 -6.81
C LEU A 156 -2.94 7.16 -6.57
N GLN A 157 -3.88 6.96 -7.49
CA GLN A 157 -5.21 7.56 -7.43
C GLN A 157 -6.27 6.56 -7.89
N VAL A 158 -7.50 6.75 -7.42
CA VAL A 158 -8.67 5.98 -7.85
C VAL A 158 -9.52 6.83 -8.79
N ASN A 159 -9.57 6.42 -10.06
CA ASN A 159 -10.33 7.08 -11.11
C ASN A 159 -11.49 6.18 -11.56
N GLY A 160 -12.63 6.27 -10.87
CA GLY A 160 -13.75 5.37 -11.09
C GLY A 160 -13.36 3.93 -10.76
N ASN A 161 -13.37 3.04 -11.77
CA ASN A 161 -12.98 1.63 -11.59
C ASN A 161 -11.51 1.35 -11.94
N THR A 162 -10.70 2.40 -12.07
CA THR A 162 -9.29 2.31 -12.47
C THR A 162 -8.40 2.77 -11.33
N LEU A 163 -7.45 1.91 -10.94
CA LEU A 163 -6.34 2.29 -10.08
C LEU A 163 -5.22 2.85 -10.95
N SER A 164 -5.01 4.17 -10.91
CA SER A 164 -4.02 4.87 -11.72
C SER A 164 -2.74 5.09 -10.93
N ILE A 165 -1.60 4.71 -11.52
CA ILE A 165 -0.27 4.86 -10.94
C ILE A 165 0.59 5.64 -11.92
N THR A 166 1.11 6.77 -11.45
CA THR A 166 1.99 7.63 -12.24
C THR A 166 3.36 7.70 -11.58
N VAL A 167 4.40 7.39 -12.34
CA VAL A 167 5.77 7.32 -11.84
C VAL A 167 6.67 8.25 -12.65
N SER A 168 7.47 9.08 -11.97
CA SER A 168 8.50 9.88 -12.64
C SER A 168 9.87 9.20 -12.57
N SER A 169 10.82 9.65 -13.40
CA SER A 169 12.20 9.15 -13.37
C SER A 169 12.84 9.15 -11.97
N ASN A 170 12.59 10.20 -11.18
CA ASN A 170 13.16 10.35 -9.84
C ASN A 170 12.44 9.51 -8.78
N ALA A 171 11.18 9.17 -9.03
CA ALA A 171 10.33 8.42 -8.11
C ALA A 171 10.39 6.91 -8.33
N LEU A 172 10.90 6.42 -9.47
CA LEU A 172 10.84 5.01 -9.85
C LEU A 172 11.38 4.08 -8.76
N ARG A 173 12.55 4.37 -8.22
CA ARG A 173 13.16 3.53 -7.17
C ARG A 173 12.36 3.57 -5.86
N ALA A 174 11.76 4.70 -5.51
CA ALA A 174 10.89 4.78 -4.34
C ALA A 174 9.61 3.97 -4.58
N ALA A 175 9.02 4.09 -5.77
CA ALA A 175 7.83 3.36 -6.18
C ALA A 175 8.05 1.85 -6.14
N THR A 176 9.16 1.32 -6.66
CA THR A 176 9.46 -0.13 -6.61
C THR A 176 9.73 -0.67 -5.20
N ASN A 177 9.85 0.19 -4.19
CA ASN A 177 9.98 -0.16 -2.78
C ASN A 177 8.79 0.32 -1.94
N SER A 178 7.74 0.83 -2.58
CA SER A 178 6.60 1.45 -1.90
C SER A 178 5.69 0.41 -1.26
N ARG A 179 5.01 0.83 -0.19
CA ARG A 179 4.04 0.02 0.55
C ARG A 179 2.66 0.13 -0.10
N TYR A 180 2.48 -0.53 -1.24
CA TYR A 180 1.25 -0.41 -2.04
C TYR A 180 -0.01 -0.90 -1.33
N LYS A 181 0.09 -1.86 -0.41
CA LYS A 181 -1.08 -2.32 0.37
C LYS A 181 -1.70 -1.15 1.13
N GLU A 182 -0.91 -0.49 1.96
CA GLU A 182 -1.34 0.61 2.82
C GLU A 182 -1.82 1.81 1.99
N ARG A 183 -1.17 2.07 0.85
CA ARG A 183 -1.60 3.14 -0.07
C ARG A 183 -2.96 2.85 -0.71
N ILE A 184 -3.19 1.61 -1.13
CA ILE A 184 -4.49 1.19 -1.68
C ILE A 184 -5.57 1.21 -0.59
N GLU A 185 -5.26 0.72 0.62
CA GLU A 185 -6.16 0.80 1.77
C GLU A 185 -6.52 2.24 2.12
N PHE A 186 -5.58 3.18 2.00
CA PHE A 186 -5.81 4.60 2.19
C PHE A 186 -6.76 5.19 1.14
N GLU A 187 -6.49 5.00 -0.15
CA GLU A 187 -7.32 5.56 -1.22
C GLU A 187 -8.76 5.03 -1.24
N TYR A 188 -8.97 3.80 -0.77
CA TYR A 188 -10.31 3.19 -0.67
C TYR A 188 -10.95 3.36 0.72
N ASP A 189 -10.36 4.16 1.60
CA ASP A 189 -10.84 4.37 2.97
C ASP A 189 -11.09 3.07 3.76
N LEU A 190 -10.19 2.11 3.61
CA LEU A 190 -10.31 0.78 4.20
C LEU A 190 -9.65 0.65 5.56
N ILE A 191 -8.72 1.56 5.90
CA ILE A 191 -7.90 1.47 7.11
C ILE A 191 -8.77 1.31 8.37
N VAL A 192 -9.76 2.20 8.53
CA VAL A 192 -10.66 2.19 9.69
C VAL A 192 -11.50 0.92 9.72
N ALA A 193 -12.08 0.53 8.58
CA ALA A 193 -12.93 -0.65 8.48
C ALA A 193 -12.17 -1.95 8.80
N ILE A 194 -10.96 -2.10 8.28
CA ILE A 194 -10.09 -3.25 8.52
C ILE A 194 -9.62 -3.29 9.98
N ALA A 195 -9.15 -2.16 10.53
CA ALA A 195 -8.70 -2.11 11.93
C ALA A 195 -9.83 -2.45 12.90
N LYS A 196 -11.04 -1.94 12.64
CA LYS A 196 -12.24 -2.29 13.40
C LYS A 196 -12.55 -3.79 13.35
N ASP A 197 -12.55 -4.40 12.16
CA ASP A 197 -12.86 -5.82 11.98
C ASP A 197 -11.82 -6.72 12.67
N ASN A 198 -10.53 -6.38 12.57
CA ASN A 198 -9.47 -7.09 13.27
C ASN A 198 -9.61 -7.03 14.80
N ALA A 199 -10.13 -5.93 15.34
CA ALA A 199 -10.25 -5.71 16.78
C ALA A 199 -11.62 -6.14 17.35
N ILE A 200 -12.64 -6.35 16.52
CA ILE A 200 -14.03 -6.58 16.98
C ILE A 200 -14.17 -7.81 17.87
N GLY A 201 -13.36 -8.85 17.64
CA GLY A 201 -13.35 -10.06 18.46
C GLY A 201 -12.97 -9.78 19.92
N VAL A 202 -12.08 -8.82 20.17
CA VAL A 202 -11.68 -8.41 21.52
C VAL A 202 -12.82 -7.67 22.22
N LEU A 203 -13.51 -6.80 21.47
CA LEU A 203 -14.69 -6.11 21.98
C LEU A 203 -15.77 -7.10 22.41
N HIS A 204 -16.13 -8.05 21.53
CA HIS A 204 -17.13 -9.07 21.81
C HIS A 204 -16.74 -10.01 22.97
N ALA A 205 -15.46 -10.34 23.11
CA ALA A 205 -14.99 -11.14 24.25
C ALA A 205 -15.23 -10.41 25.59
N THR A 206 -15.02 -9.10 25.62
CA THR A 206 -15.27 -8.28 26.80
C THR A 206 -16.77 -8.07 27.06
N GLU A 207 -17.60 -7.91 26.02
CA GLU A 207 -19.06 -7.94 26.17
C GLU A 207 -19.52 -9.25 26.82
N GLY A 208 -18.94 -10.38 26.40
CA GLY A 208 -19.22 -11.69 27.00
C GLY A 208 -18.81 -11.79 28.47
N GLN A 209 -17.69 -11.18 28.88
CA GLN A 209 -17.29 -11.11 30.29
C GLN A 209 -18.26 -10.28 31.14
N LEU A 210 -18.72 -9.14 30.61
CA LEU A 210 -19.72 -8.32 31.29
C LEU A 210 -21.05 -9.08 31.41
N GLU A 211 -21.46 -9.79 30.36
CA GLU A 211 -22.68 -10.61 30.39
C GLU A 211 -22.57 -11.75 31.40
N GLU A 212 -21.41 -12.39 31.53
CA GLU A 212 -21.19 -13.43 32.53
C GLU A 212 -21.35 -12.90 33.97
N LEU A 213 -20.82 -11.71 34.25
CA LEU A 213 -20.89 -11.10 35.59
C LEU A 213 -22.28 -10.54 35.90
N THR A 214 -22.93 -9.92 34.92
CA THR A 214 -24.19 -9.21 35.14
C THR A 214 -25.44 -10.03 34.81
N LYS A 215 -25.28 -11.17 34.12
CA LYS A 215 -26.37 -11.98 33.55
C LYS A 215 -27.25 -11.22 32.55
N GLN A 216 -26.77 -10.08 32.05
CA GLN A 216 -27.45 -9.26 31.07
C GLN A 216 -26.44 -8.79 30.01
N LYS A 217 -26.84 -8.80 28.74
CA LYS A 217 -26.02 -8.24 27.68
C LYS A 217 -25.92 -6.71 27.83
N ILE A 218 -24.70 -6.21 27.97
CA ILE A 218 -24.37 -4.79 27.98
C ILE A 218 -23.55 -4.49 26.72
N PRO A 219 -24.15 -3.93 25.67
CA PRO A 219 -23.43 -3.64 24.43
C PRO A 219 -22.38 -2.55 24.66
N ILE A 220 -21.23 -2.72 24.01
CA ILE A 220 -20.13 -1.77 23.98
C ILE A 220 -20.07 -1.14 22.59
N GLN A 221 -20.10 0.18 22.55
CA GLN A 221 -20.05 0.96 21.30
C GLN A 221 -18.79 1.81 21.29
N VAL A 222 -18.22 2.01 20.09
CA VAL A 222 -17.11 2.93 19.87
C VAL A 222 -17.57 3.93 18.81
N GLU A 223 -17.63 5.20 19.18
CA GLU A 223 -18.03 6.28 18.30
C GLU A 223 -16.82 6.74 17.47
N LEU A 224 -16.93 6.58 16.15
CA LEU A 224 -15.87 6.91 15.19
C LEU A 224 -16.24 8.09 14.28
N SER A 225 -17.54 8.36 14.12
CA SER A 225 -18.04 9.30 13.11
C SER A 225 -17.67 10.76 13.42
N ASN A 226 -17.37 11.07 14.67
CA ASN A 226 -17.00 12.41 15.11
C ASN A 226 -15.53 12.79 14.82
N PHE A 227 -14.62 11.82 14.58
CA PHE A 227 -13.20 12.11 14.35
C PHE A 227 -12.61 11.51 13.08
N THR A 228 -13.07 10.35 12.63
CA THR A 228 -12.49 9.69 11.44
C THR A 228 -12.63 10.47 10.13
N PRO A 229 -13.64 11.33 9.92
CA PRO A 229 -13.69 12.20 8.74
C PRO A 229 -12.79 13.44 8.84
N LEU A 230 -12.25 13.77 10.01
CA LEU A 230 -11.54 15.03 10.23
C LEU A 230 -10.11 14.98 9.69
N ASP A 231 -9.64 16.11 9.17
CA ASP A 231 -8.28 16.25 8.63
C ASP A 231 -7.20 15.85 9.65
N VAL A 232 -7.39 16.16 10.94
CA VAL A 232 -6.44 15.81 12.00
C VAL A 232 -6.21 14.30 12.13
N PHE A 233 -7.21 13.49 11.79
CA PHE A 233 -7.08 12.03 11.73
C PHE A 233 -6.57 11.59 10.35
N ARG A 234 -7.14 12.13 9.28
CA ARG A 234 -6.81 11.76 7.89
C ARG A 234 -5.39 12.13 7.46
N SER A 235 -4.79 13.13 8.08
CA SER A 235 -3.41 13.54 7.83
C SER A 235 -2.38 12.62 8.50
N LYS A 236 -2.80 11.70 9.39
CA LYS A 236 -1.90 10.74 10.02
C LYS A 236 -1.50 9.65 9.03
N ILE A 237 -0.32 9.07 9.23
CA ILE A 237 0.10 7.92 8.43
C ILE A 237 -0.86 6.73 8.66
N PRO A 238 -1.07 5.86 7.66
CA PRO A 238 -2.02 4.75 7.77
C PRO A 238 -1.85 3.84 8.99
N SER A 239 -0.61 3.60 9.43
CA SER A 239 -0.33 2.79 10.63
C SER A 239 -0.91 3.43 11.89
N ASP A 240 -0.70 4.74 12.08
CA ASP A 240 -1.19 5.46 13.24
C ASP A 240 -2.72 5.50 13.27
N GLN A 241 -3.35 5.64 12.10
CA GLN A 241 -4.81 5.55 11.98
C GLN A 241 -5.31 4.17 12.43
N ALA A 242 -4.67 3.08 11.97
CA ALA A 242 -5.03 1.72 12.37
C ALA A 242 -4.80 1.46 13.86
N ASP A 243 -3.70 1.98 14.42
CA ASP A 243 -3.35 1.84 15.84
C ASP A 243 -4.37 2.55 16.73
N ILE A 244 -4.82 3.76 16.37
CA ILE A 244 -5.87 4.49 17.10
C ILE A 244 -7.16 3.66 17.14
N ILE A 245 -7.61 3.13 16.00
CA ILE A 245 -8.84 2.32 15.92
C ILE A 245 -8.69 1.04 16.74
N THR A 246 -7.55 0.38 16.66
CA THR A 246 -7.24 -0.83 17.43
C THR A 246 -7.19 -0.51 18.94
N GLY A 247 -6.61 0.63 19.31
CA GLY A 247 -6.54 1.13 20.67
C GLY A 247 -7.92 1.26 21.30
N LEU A 248 -8.88 1.84 20.58
CA LEU A 248 -10.26 2.01 21.03
C LEU A 248 -11.00 0.67 21.15
N TYR A 249 -10.92 -0.17 20.12
CA TYR A 249 -11.71 -1.42 20.06
C TYR A 249 -11.14 -2.56 20.92
N ALA A 250 -9.82 -2.54 21.20
CA ALA A 250 -9.16 -3.64 21.90
C ALA A 250 -8.42 -3.19 23.15
N THR A 251 -7.52 -2.20 23.08
CA THR A 251 -6.57 -1.92 24.17
C THR A 251 -7.24 -1.19 25.34
N LEU A 252 -7.77 0.01 25.09
CA LEU A 252 -8.39 0.87 26.11
C LEU A 252 -9.60 0.19 26.75
N GLN A 253 -10.46 -0.36 25.89
CA GLN A 253 -11.66 -1.05 26.32
C GLN A 253 -11.36 -2.25 27.22
N LYS A 254 -10.34 -3.06 26.89
CA LYS A 254 -9.92 -4.17 27.75
C LYS A 254 -9.31 -3.69 29.07
N GLN A 255 -8.53 -2.60 29.06
CA GLN A 255 -7.94 -2.05 30.28
C GLN A 255 -9.00 -1.48 31.23
N ILE A 256 -9.99 -0.78 30.70
CA ILE A 256 -11.02 -0.09 31.49
C ILE A 256 -12.12 -1.06 31.94
N LEU A 257 -12.51 -2.00 31.09
CA LEU A 257 -13.62 -2.90 31.41
C LEU A 257 -13.12 -4.24 31.95
N ALA A 258 -12.33 -4.96 31.15
CA ALA A 258 -11.96 -6.35 31.44
C ALA A 258 -10.84 -6.52 32.48
N SER A 259 -10.14 -5.45 32.87
CA SER A 259 -9.04 -5.56 33.83
C SER A 259 -9.51 -6.04 35.20
N TYR A 260 -9.04 -7.22 35.60
CA TYR A 260 -9.39 -7.84 36.89
C TYR A 260 -8.84 -7.11 38.12
N LYS A 261 -7.90 -6.18 37.96
CA LYS A 261 -7.30 -5.44 39.08
C LYS A 261 -7.98 -4.09 39.35
N VAL A 262 -8.42 -3.42 38.29
CA VAL A 262 -8.85 -2.00 38.36
C VAL A 262 -10.00 -1.67 37.41
N GLY A 263 -10.39 -2.59 36.54
CA GLY A 263 -11.44 -2.36 35.53
C GLY A 263 -12.84 -2.65 36.05
N LEU A 264 -13.85 -2.29 35.27
CA LEU A 264 -15.27 -2.45 35.62
C LEU A 264 -15.62 -3.89 36.04
N CYS A 265 -15.07 -4.90 35.35
CA CYS A 265 -15.29 -6.30 35.70
C CYS A 265 -14.81 -6.64 37.12
N SER A 266 -13.75 -6.00 37.63
CA SER A 266 -13.28 -6.22 39.01
C SER A 266 -14.29 -5.70 40.05
N PHE A 267 -14.99 -4.60 39.73
CA PHE A 267 -16.07 -4.06 40.55
C PHE A 267 -17.34 -4.91 40.48
N LEU A 268 -17.69 -5.41 39.29
CA LEU A 268 -18.90 -6.21 39.05
C LEU A 268 -18.80 -7.66 39.53
N GLN A 269 -17.64 -8.10 40.02
CA GLN A 269 -17.49 -9.39 40.72
C GLN A 269 -18.23 -9.45 42.06
N TYR A 270 -18.59 -8.30 42.62
CA TYR A 270 -19.33 -8.24 43.87
C TYR A 270 -20.83 -8.12 43.57
N ASP A 271 -21.63 -9.10 43.96
CA ASP A 271 -23.09 -9.13 43.68
C ASP A 271 -23.82 -7.84 44.10
N VAL A 272 -23.37 -7.23 45.20
CA VAL A 272 -23.86 -5.96 45.73
C VAL A 272 -23.71 -4.79 44.74
N ALA A 273 -22.74 -4.84 43.83
CA ALA A 273 -22.48 -3.81 42.82
C ALA A 273 -23.32 -3.98 41.55
N VAL A 274 -23.71 -5.21 41.20
CA VAL A 274 -24.36 -5.54 39.92
C VAL A 274 -25.73 -4.87 39.79
N ALA A 275 -26.62 -5.05 40.78
CA ALA A 275 -27.97 -4.49 40.71
C ALA A 275 -27.99 -2.95 40.64
N PRO A 276 -27.21 -2.20 41.45
CA PRO A 276 -27.07 -0.76 41.29
C PRO A 276 -26.54 -0.35 39.92
N PHE A 277 -25.55 -1.08 39.38
CA PHE A 277 -25.01 -0.79 38.05
C PHE A 277 -26.07 -0.96 36.96
N LEU A 278 -26.73 -2.11 36.91
CA LEU A 278 -27.77 -2.41 35.91
C LEU A 278 -28.99 -1.50 36.01
N SER A 279 -29.28 -0.92 37.19
CA SER A 279 -30.34 0.07 37.35
C SER A 279 -30.07 1.39 36.64
N LYS A 280 -28.80 1.66 36.28
CA LYS A 280 -28.34 2.93 35.69
C LYS A 280 -27.72 2.76 34.31
N VAL A 281 -27.14 1.61 34.00
CA VAL A 281 -26.34 1.41 32.78
C VAL A 281 -26.95 0.30 31.94
N THR A 282 -27.33 0.65 30.71
CA THR A 282 -27.82 -0.28 29.69
C THR A 282 -26.84 -0.50 28.56
N SER A 283 -25.86 0.39 28.38
CA SER A 283 -24.81 0.28 27.37
C SER A 283 -23.58 1.10 27.77
N ILE A 284 -22.45 0.78 27.16
CA ILE A 284 -21.18 1.48 27.34
C ILE A 284 -20.75 2.07 26.01
N GLU A 285 -20.21 3.28 26.01
CA GLU A 285 -19.75 3.96 24.81
C GLU A 285 -18.35 4.56 25.02
N PHE A 286 -17.46 4.37 24.05
CA PHE A 286 -16.15 4.99 23.97
C PHE A 286 -16.18 6.09 22.92
N ARG A 287 -15.81 7.31 23.32
CA ARG A 287 -15.75 8.49 22.45
C ARG A 287 -14.36 9.09 22.46
N VAL A 288 -14.01 9.69 21.32
CA VAL A 288 -12.78 10.47 21.18
C VAL A 288 -13.12 11.93 20.98
N ASP A 289 -12.48 12.81 21.74
CA ASP A 289 -12.47 14.24 21.48
C ASP A 289 -11.30 14.59 20.55
N PRO A 290 -11.57 14.93 19.27
CA PRO A 290 -10.54 15.30 18.33
C PRO A 290 -9.88 16.65 18.64
N GLU A 291 -10.55 17.54 19.38
CA GLU A 291 -10.04 18.86 19.74
C GLU A 291 -9.13 18.83 20.98
N ASN A 292 -9.08 17.67 21.67
CA ASN A 292 -8.27 17.45 22.86
C ASN A 292 -8.60 18.43 24.00
N THR A 293 -9.89 18.72 24.19
CA THR A 293 -10.38 19.70 25.18
C THR A 293 -10.66 19.07 26.55
N ILE A 294 -10.59 17.74 26.65
CA ILE A 294 -10.76 17.04 27.93
C ILE A 294 -9.56 17.37 28.81
N SER A 295 -9.82 18.10 29.89
CA SER A 295 -8.79 18.68 30.76
C SER A 295 -7.96 17.65 31.52
N SER A 296 -8.44 16.41 31.65
CA SER A 296 -7.72 15.31 32.28
C SER A 296 -6.97 14.49 31.22
N THR A 297 -5.70 14.19 31.51
CA THR A 297 -4.88 13.23 30.74
C THR A 297 -5.32 11.77 30.93
N GLU A 298 -6.36 11.52 31.74
CA GLU A 298 -6.86 10.19 32.10
C GLU A 298 -8.23 9.89 31.45
N GLY A 299 -8.75 10.81 30.63
CA GLY A 299 -10.11 10.76 30.09
C GLY A 299 -11.17 11.24 31.08
N ASP A 300 -12.42 11.33 30.60
CA ASP A 300 -13.59 11.70 31.38
C ASP A 300 -14.63 10.56 31.35
N ILE A 301 -15.32 10.36 32.47
CA ILE A 301 -16.35 9.32 32.63
C ILE A 301 -17.66 10.00 33.00
N SER A 302 -18.66 9.85 32.15
CA SER A 302 -19.98 10.46 32.36
C SER A 302 -21.11 9.45 32.14
N LEU A 303 -22.26 9.72 32.75
CA LEU A 303 -23.48 8.94 32.54
C LEU A 303 -24.50 9.80 31.79
N HIS A 304 -24.74 9.49 30.52
CA HIS A 304 -25.72 10.17 29.68
C HIS A 304 -27.00 9.34 29.60
N GLY A 305 -27.94 9.63 30.50
CA GLY A 305 -29.14 8.80 30.68
C GLY A 305 -28.75 7.43 31.18
N SER A 306 -28.88 6.42 30.31
CA SER A 306 -28.54 5.01 30.62
C SER A 306 -27.22 4.54 30.01
N VAL A 307 -26.46 5.45 29.38
CA VAL A 307 -25.22 5.11 28.67
C VAL A 307 -24.02 5.60 29.49
N LEU A 308 -23.15 4.67 29.89
CA LEU A 308 -21.87 4.99 30.52
C LEU A 308 -20.86 5.34 29.43
N VAL A 309 -20.43 6.59 29.39
CA VAL A 309 -19.55 7.12 28.34
C VAL A 309 -18.16 7.35 28.89
N PHE A 310 -17.17 6.82 28.19
CA PHE A 310 -15.75 7.08 28.40
C PHE A 310 -15.25 7.98 27.27
N ASN A 311 -14.83 9.19 27.60
CA ASN A 311 -14.31 10.17 26.65
C ASN A 311 -12.79 10.27 26.77
N PHE A 312 -12.07 10.23 25.65
CA PHE A 312 -10.60 10.34 25.59
C PHE A 312 -10.20 11.44 24.62
N ASN A 313 -9.09 12.13 24.88
CA ASN A 313 -8.53 12.97 23.84
C ASN A 313 -7.91 12.09 22.76
N LEU A 314 -7.89 12.55 21.50
CA LEU A 314 -7.30 11.80 20.40
C LEU A 314 -5.82 11.45 20.63
N HIS A 315 -5.08 12.30 21.34
CA HIS A 315 -3.67 12.04 21.65
C HIS A 315 -3.45 10.97 22.75
N ASP A 316 -4.47 10.68 23.56
CA ASP A 316 -4.39 9.71 24.67
C ASP A 316 -4.70 8.28 24.21
N VAL A 317 -5.09 8.09 22.94
CA VAL A 317 -5.49 6.80 22.37
C VAL A 317 -4.29 6.04 21.76
N LEU A 318 -3.09 6.65 21.77
CA LEU A 318 -1.84 6.11 21.23
C LEU A 318 -0.95 5.47 22.31
#